data_AF-A0A368N100-F1
#
_entry.id   AF-A0A368N100-F1
#
_cell.length_a   1.000
_cell.length_b   1.000
_cell.length_c   1.000
_cell.angle_alpha   90.00
_cell.angle_beta   90.00
_cell.angle_gamma   90.00
#
_symmetry.space_group_name_H-M   'P 1'
#
loop_
_entity.id
_entity.type
_entity.pdbx_description
1 polymer ?
#
loop_
_entity_poly.entity_id
_entity_poly.type
_entity_poly.pdbx_seq_one_letter_code
_entity_poly.pdbx_strand_id
1 'polypeptide(L)'
;MNKRNPYRKFQGQQDLIRNLEKTSSRFKRVYDEYALMSEELWNLETTEGEGLPDDFINSIILQTSYLEEEIEDWLSAPVSDQEK
;
A
#
# COMPACT_ATOMS: atom_id res chain seq x y z
N MET A 1 17.16 -15.11 9.46
CA MET A 1 15.69 -15.29 9.37
C MET A 1 15.20 -14.50 8.18
N ASN A 2 14.59 -15.13 7.18
CA ASN A 2 13.90 -14.40 6.10
C ASN A 2 12.59 -13.85 6.67
N LYS A 3 12.63 -12.68 7.31
CA LYS A 3 11.41 -11.97 7.71
C LYS A 3 10.66 -11.62 6.42
N ARG A 4 9.44 -12.16 6.26
CA ARG A 4 8.56 -11.78 5.16
C ARG A 4 8.06 -10.37 5.44
N ASN A 5 8.23 -9.44 4.50
CA ASN A 5 7.73 -8.08 4.63
C ASN A 5 6.17 -8.11 4.69
N PRO A 6 5.56 -7.74 5.83
CA PRO A 6 4.10 -7.79 5.99
C PRO A 6 3.39 -6.68 5.19
N TYR A 7 4.09 -5.60 4.84
CA TYR A 7 3.59 -4.43 4.13
C TYR A 7 3.53 -4.61 2.60
N ARG A 8 3.47 -5.86 2.11
CA ARG A 8 3.36 -6.18 0.67
C ARG A 8 2.04 -6.88 0.36
N LYS A 9 0.94 -6.29 0.80
CA LYS A 9 -0.41 -6.87 0.77
C LYS A 9 -0.85 -7.23 -0.66
N PHE A 10 -0.64 -6.33 -1.61
CA PHE A 10 -1.15 -6.47 -2.98
C PHE A 10 -0.16 -7.09 -3.98
N GLN A 11 0.87 -7.80 -3.51
CA GLN A 11 1.89 -8.42 -4.36
C GLN A 11 1.28 -9.43 -5.38
N GLY A 12 0.14 -10.04 -5.05
CA GLY A 12 -0.55 -10.99 -5.92
C GLY A 12 -1.46 -10.38 -6.99
N GLN A 13 -1.73 -9.07 -6.94
CA GLN A 13 -2.73 -8.39 -7.80
C GLN A 13 -2.09 -7.37 -8.77
N GLN A 14 -0.79 -7.50 -9.03
CA GLN A 14 0.00 -6.50 -9.79
C GLN A 14 -0.52 -6.23 -11.20
N ASP A 15 -1.11 -7.23 -11.87
CA ASP A 15 -1.67 -7.03 -13.21
C ASP A 15 -2.94 -6.15 -13.16
N LEU A 16 -3.79 -6.32 -12.16
CA LEU A 16 -4.97 -5.48 -11.96
C LEU A 16 -4.57 -4.05 -11.56
N ILE A 17 -3.60 -3.91 -10.66
CA ILE A 17 -3.02 -2.63 -10.25
C ILE A 17 -2.51 -1.86 -11.47
N ARG A 18 -1.66 -2.48 -12.31
CA ARG A 18 -1.11 -1.83 -13.51
C ARG A 18 -2.18 -1.35 -14.49
N ASN A 19 -3.31 -2.05 -14.55
CA ASN A 19 -4.44 -1.60 -15.38
C ASN A 19 -5.11 -0.38 -14.76
N LEU A 20 -5.41 -0.42 -13.46
CA LEU A 20 -5.99 0.70 -12.72
C LEU A 20 -5.10 1.95 -12.72
N GLU A 21 -3.77 1.80 -12.63
CA GLU A 21 -2.83 2.92 -12.73
C GLU A 21 -2.87 3.62 -14.10
N LYS A 22 -3.16 2.88 -15.17
CA LYS A 22 -3.30 3.45 -16.53
C LYS A 22 -4.63 4.14 -16.74
N THR A 23 -5.69 3.66 -16.11
CA THR A 23 -7.06 4.15 -16.32
C THR A 23 -7.49 5.20 -15.29
N SER A 24 -6.85 5.25 -14.12
CA SER A 24 -7.19 6.16 -13.02
C SER A 24 -5.95 6.81 -12.40
N SER A 25 -5.79 8.11 -12.66
CA SER A 25 -4.71 8.91 -12.04
C SER A 25 -4.87 9.07 -10.53
N ARG A 26 -6.11 9.01 -10.01
CA ARG A 26 -6.39 8.96 -8.57
C ARG A 26 -5.89 7.67 -7.97
N PHE A 27 -6.24 6.53 -8.57
CA PHE A 27 -5.78 5.22 -8.11
C PHE A 27 -4.26 5.18 -8.08
N LYS A 28 -3.60 5.60 -9.18
CA LYS A 28 -2.15 5.65 -9.25
C LYS A 28 -1.54 6.43 -8.09
N ARG A 29 -2.07 7.61 -7.77
CA ARG A 29 -1.57 8.43 -6.67
C ARG A 29 -1.68 7.71 -5.32
N VAL A 30 -2.83 7.09 -5.05
CA VAL A 30 -3.05 6.38 -3.78
C VAL A 30 -2.18 5.13 -3.69
N TYR A 31 -2.02 4.39 -4.78
CA TYR A 31 -1.14 3.21 -4.82
C TYR A 31 0.35 3.59 -4.67
N ASP A 32 0.80 4.66 -5.32
CA ASP A 32 2.17 5.18 -5.16
C ASP A 32 2.45 5.58 -3.70
N GLU A 33 1.49 6.25 -3.04
CA GLU A 33 1.58 6.64 -1.63
C GLU A 33 1.62 5.42 -0.71
N TYR A 34 0.75 4.44 -0.94
CA TYR A 34 0.77 3.16 -0.23
C TYR A 34 2.12 2.45 -0.37
N ALA A 35 2.65 2.37 -1.60
CA ALA A 35 3.90 1.68 -1.88
C ALA A 35 5.07 2.35 -1.15
N LEU A 36 5.12 3.68 -1.16
CA LEU A 36 6.10 4.46 -0.42
C LEU A 36 5.99 4.20 1.10
N MET A 37 4.81 4.33 1.69
CA MET A 37 4.63 4.14 3.13
C MET A 37 4.95 2.71 3.57
N SER A 38 4.60 1.72 2.75
CA SER A 38 4.91 0.31 2.99
C SER A 38 6.41 0.01 2.97
N GLU A 39 7.14 0.66 2.06
CA GLU A 39 8.60 0.56 2.00
C GLU A 39 9.24 1.23 3.22
N GLU A 40 8.79 2.43 3.59
CA GLU A 40 9.29 3.13 4.77
C GLU A 40 9.04 2.35 6.07
N LEU A 41 7.84 1.80 6.27
CA LEU A 41 7.53 0.96 7.44
C LEU A 41 8.47 -0.25 7.53
N TRP A 42 8.73 -0.91 6.41
CA TRP A 42 9.69 -2.01 6.38
C TRP A 42 11.10 -1.56 6.72
N ASN A 43 11.54 -0.41 6.20
CA ASN A 43 12.85 0.14 6.48
C ASN A 43 13.00 0.51 7.96
N LEU A 44 11.97 1.09 8.57
CA LEU A 44 11.95 1.42 10.01
C LEU A 44 12.08 0.18 10.90
N GLU A 45 11.50 -0.96 10.51
CA GLU A 45 11.57 -2.20 11.29
C GLU A 45 12.86 -3.01 11.08
N THR A 46 13.60 -2.75 10.00
CA THR A 46 14.72 -3.59 9.58
C THR A 46 16.06 -2.88 9.52
N THR A 47 16.07 -1.56 9.52
CA THR A 47 17.29 -0.75 9.56
C THR A 47 17.71 -0.53 11.01
N GLU A 48 19.00 -0.74 11.31
CA GLU A 48 19.59 -0.35 12.59
C GLU A 48 19.74 1.18 12.62
N GLY A 49 18.95 1.87 13.45
CA GLY A 49 18.89 3.33 13.51
C GLY A 49 18.32 3.89 14.81
N GLU A 50 18.14 5.21 14.88
CA GLU A 50 17.51 5.88 16.03
C GLU A 50 16.06 5.40 16.18
N GLY A 51 15.72 4.90 17.38
CA GLY A 51 14.38 4.41 17.67
C GLY A 51 13.36 5.53 17.59
N LEU A 52 12.43 5.43 16.65
CA LEU A 52 11.25 6.29 16.64
C LEU A 52 10.29 5.87 17.77
N PRO A 53 9.50 6.81 18.32
CA PRO A 53 8.47 6.46 19.29
C PRO A 53 7.44 5.50 18.67
N ASP A 54 6.98 4.53 19.46
CA ASP A 54 5.98 3.55 19.02
C ASP A 54 4.69 4.22 18.51
N ASP A 55 4.26 5.31 19.14
CA ASP A 55 3.06 6.06 18.71
C ASP A 55 3.21 6.63 17.30
N PHE A 56 4.42 7.05 16.92
CA PHE A 56 4.69 7.51 15.57
C PHE A 56 4.56 6.34 14.59
N ILE A 57 5.21 5.20 14.87
CA ILE A 57 5.14 4.00 14.02
C ILE A 57 3.68 3.54 13.87
N ASN A 58 2.93 3.48 14.97
CA ASN A 58 1.51 3.14 14.98
C ASN A 58 0.68 4.11 14.11
N SER A 59 1.00 5.40 14.10
CA SER A 59 0.32 6.37 13.24
C SER A 59 0.59 6.15 11.76
N ILE A 60 1.81 5.73 11.38
CA ILE A 60 2.16 5.40 10.00
C ILE A 60 1.48 4.09 9.58
N ILE A 61 1.44 3.09 10.46
CA ILE A 61 0.69 1.85 10.23
C ILE A 61 -0.79 2.15 9.97
N LEU A 62 -1.42 2.98 10.81
CA LEU A 62 -2.82 3.36 10.66
C LEU A 62 -3.09 4.13 9.35
N GLN A 63 -2.22 5.07 8.98
CA GLN A 63 -2.35 5.78 7.70
C GLN A 63 -2.20 4.82 6.52
N THR A 64 -1.23 3.89 6.60
CA THR A 64 -1.03 2.87 5.58
C THR A 64 -2.26 1.96 5.46
N SER A 65 -2.90 1.59 6.57
CA SER A 65 -4.11 0.76 6.52
C SER A 65 -5.30 1.46 5.85
N TYR A 66 -5.45 2.78 6.00
CA TYR A 66 -6.48 3.51 5.25
C TYR A 66 -6.24 3.51 3.75
N LEU A 67 -4.98 3.62 3.32
CA LEU A 67 -4.64 3.46 1.90
C LEU A 67 -4.91 2.04 1.42
N GLU A 68 -4.61 1.03 2.24
CA GLU A 68 -4.94 -0.36 1.94
C GLU A 68 -6.44 -0.58 1.77
N GLU A 69 -7.27 -0.04 2.66
CA GLU A 69 -8.73 -0.11 2.56
C GLU A 69 -9.24 0.53 1.26
N GLU A 70 -8.76 1.73 0.91
CA GLU A 70 -9.14 2.39 -0.35
C GLU A 70 -8.71 1.57 -1.58
N ILE A 71 -7.53 0.96 -1.54
CA ILE A 71 -7.03 0.07 -2.60
C ILE A 71 -7.87 -1.21 -2.71
N GLU A 72 -8.25 -1.82 -1.59
CA GLU A 72 -9.11 -3.00 -1.57
C GLU A 72 -10.49 -2.73 -2.21
N ASP A 73 -11.07 -1.56 -1.95
CA ASP A 73 -12.32 -1.14 -2.57
C ASP A 73 -12.19 -1.08 -4.11
N TRP A 74 -11.09 -0.55 -4.64
CA TRP A 74 -10.85 -0.55 -6.09
C TRP A 74 -10.60 -1.95 -6.66
N LEU A 75 -9.86 -2.80 -5.94
CA LEU A 75 -9.52 -4.15 -6.41
C LEU A 75 -10.70 -5.13 -6.29
N SER A 76 -11.68 -4.84 -5.44
CA SER A 76 -12.90 -5.64 -5.24
C SER A 76 -14.07 -5.17 -6.12
N ALA A 77 -13.97 -3.97 -6.71
CA ALA A 77 -15.01 -3.45 -7.61
C ALA A 77 -15.22 -4.39 -8.81
N PRO A 78 -16.48 -4.75 -9.14
CA PRO A 78 -16.78 -5.56 -10.30
C PRO A 78 -16.33 -4.84 -11.59
N VAL A 79 -15.69 -5.59 -12.49
CA VAL A 79 -15.08 -5.13 -13.77
C VAL A 79 -16.07 -4.39 -14.70
N SER A 80 -17.37 -4.36 -14.39
CA SER A 80 -18.45 -3.85 -15.25
C SER A 80 -18.59 -2.32 -15.35
N ASP A 81 -17.97 -1.55 -14.46
CA ASP A 81 -18.13 -0.08 -14.46
C ASP A 81 -16.97 0.68 -15.13
N GLN A 82 -16.04 -0.02 -15.78
CA GLN A 82 -14.92 0.60 -16.51
C GLN A 82 -15.20 0.87 -18.00
N GLU A 83 -16.43 0.58 -18.47
CA GLU A 83 -16.90 0.95 -19.81
C GLU A 83 -18.16 1.83 -19.71
N LYS A 84 -17.97 3.15 -19.66
CA LYS A 84 -18.95 4.13 -20.17
C LYS A 84 -18.27 5.42 -20.61
#